data_AF-A0A9X3G8B1-F1
#
_entry.id   AF-A0A9X3G8B1-F1
#
_cell.length_a   1.000
_cell.length_b   1.000
_cell.length_c   1.000
_cell.angle_alpha   90.00
_cell.angle_beta   90.00
_cell.angle_gamma   90.00
#
_symmetry.space_group_name_H-M   'P 1'
#
loop_
_entity.id
_entity.type
_entity.pdbx_description
1 polymer ?
#
loop_
_entity_poly.entity_id
_entity_poly.type
_entity_poly.pdbx_seq_one_letter_code
_entity_poly.pdbx_strand_id
1 'polypeptide(L)'
;MTSTAAAPRHMHLDLDEDDDLATTTQIFVSKLRASARRFAAASGADSAIVREAVPPARHRRSRCRVVLLYAGGQESDVTFLGPSSSVAGKEVTMSQFDTAIELWLRAGQERSRRWLMPDEEAADGVAIDISAWLNR
;
A
#
# COMPACT_ATOMS: atom_id res chain seq x y z
N MET A 1 6.87 -44.72 31.70
CA MET A 1 7.12 -43.37 32.22
C MET A 1 6.98 -42.39 31.06
N THR A 2 5.91 -41.61 31.08
CA THR A 2 5.60 -40.55 30.11
C THR A 2 6.50 -39.35 30.40
N SER A 3 7.20 -38.83 29.39
CA SER A 3 7.80 -37.49 29.50
C SER A 3 7.66 -36.75 28.18
N THR A 4 6.74 -35.80 28.19
CA THR A 4 6.56 -34.73 27.21
C THR A 4 7.66 -33.70 27.41
N ALA A 5 8.29 -33.23 26.33
CA ALA A 5 8.87 -31.88 26.31
C ALA A 5 8.81 -31.33 24.87
N ALA A 6 8.02 -30.28 24.73
CA ALA A 6 7.73 -29.56 23.51
C ALA A 6 8.95 -28.79 22.99
N ALA A 7 9.00 -28.65 21.66
CA ALA A 7 9.92 -27.76 20.99
C ALA A 7 9.62 -26.28 21.31
N PRO A 8 10.64 -25.42 21.34
CA PRO A 8 10.46 -24.03 20.97
C PRO A 8 11.48 -23.63 19.90
N ARG A 9 11.03 -23.54 18.65
CA ARG A 9 11.78 -22.92 17.54
C ARG A 9 10.81 -22.17 16.64
N HIS A 10 10.19 -21.10 17.15
CA HIS A 10 9.40 -20.19 16.31
C HIS A 10 9.36 -18.72 16.77
N MET A 11 9.89 -18.35 17.94
CA MET A 11 9.72 -16.97 18.44
C MET A 11 10.73 -15.93 17.90
N HIS A 12 11.84 -16.34 17.29
CA HIS A 12 12.88 -15.37 16.89
C HIS A 12 12.64 -14.76 15.50
N LEU A 13 12.09 -15.52 14.54
CA LEU A 13 11.82 -15.01 13.19
C LEU A 13 10.67 -13.99 13.18
N ASP A 14 9.62 -14.23 13.98
CA ASP A 14 8.39 -13.41 13.92
C ASP A 14 8.63 -11.95 14.32
N LEU A 15 9.58 -11.67 15.24
CA LEU A 15 9.89 -10.31 15.69
C LEU A 15 10.67 -9.50 14.66
N ASP A 16 11.60 -10.14 13.95
CA ASP A 16 12.41 -9.48 12.92
C ASP A 16 11.56 -9.19 11.67
N GLU A 17 10.67 -10.11 11.28
CA GLU A 17 9.73 -9.91 10.17
C GLU A 17 8.74 -8.77 10.43
N ASP A 18 8.30 -8.60 11.68
CA ASP A 18 7.39 -7.51 12.07
C ASP A 18 8.10 -6.14 12.04
N ASP A 19 9.38 -6.04 12.42
CA ASP A 19 10.15 -4.79 12.38
C ASP A 19 10.51 -4.37 10.93
N ASP A 20 10.86 -5.35 10.08
CA ASP A 20 11.07 -5.13 8.65
C ASP A 20 9.79 -4.67 7.94
N LEU A 21 8.65 -5.24 8.32
CA LEU A 21 7.34 -4.83 7.81
C LEU A 21 6.97 -3.42 8.28
N ALA A 22 7.21 -3.07 9.55
CA ALA A 22 6.96 -1.74 10.08
C ALA A 22 7.83 -0.69 9.37
N THR A 23 9.11 -0.99 9.16
CA THR A 23 10.04 -0.12 8.43
C THR A 23 9.61 0.05 6.97
N THR A 24 9.26 -1.04 6.29
CA THR A 24 8.76 -1.02 4.91
C THR A 24 7.48 -0.20 4.77
N THR A 25 6.57 -0.34 5.75
CA THR A 25 5.33 0.42 5.84
C THR A 25 5.60 1.92 5.96
N GLN A 26 6.47 2.33 6.88
CA GLN A 26 6.78 3.74 7.08
C GLN A 26 7.46 4.36 5.85
N ILE A 27 8.35 3.63 5.18
CA ILE A 27 8.97 4.09 3.92
C ILE A 27 7.90 4.31 2.84
N PHE A 28 6.99 3.35 2.67
CA PHE A 28 5.91 3.42 1.69
C PHE A 28 5.00 4.64 1.93
N VAL A 29 4.51 4.80 3.15
CA VAL A 29 3.63 5.90 3.55
C VAL A 29 4.35 7.25 3.39
N SER A 30 5.60 7.35 3.85
CA SER A 30 6.38 8.59 3.77
C SER A 30 6.61 9.03 2.34
N LYS A 31 6.87 8.08 1.42
CA LYS A 31 7.02 8.39 0.00
C LYS A 31 5.72 8.84 -0.65
N LEU A 32 4.60 8.17 -0.39
CA LEU A 32 3.31 8.63 -0.90
C LEU A 32 2.99 10.05 -0.42
N ARG A 33 3.23 10.33 0.87
CA ARG A 33 3.08 11.69 1.43
C ARG A 33 3.97 12.71 0.71
N ALA A 34 5.23 12.36 0.44
CA ALA A 34 6.15 13.22 -0.29
C ALA A 34 5.70 13.49 -1.74
N SER A 35 5.01 12.55 -2.37
CA SER A 35 4.51 12.66 -3.75
C SER A 35 3.08 13.22 -3.86
N ALA A 36 2.41 13.51 -2.75
CA ALA A 36 1.01 13.98 -2.74
C ALA A 36 0.75 15.16 -3.69
N ARG A 37 1.62 16.19 -3.67
CA ARG A 37 1.49 17.34 -4.58
C ARG A 37 1.57 16.93 -6.06
N ARG A 38 2.42 15.95 -6.40
CA ARG A 38 2.52 15.43 -7.77
C ARG A 38 1.28 14.64 -8.17
N PHE A 39 0.70 13.88 -7.25
CA PHE A 39 -0.55 13.16 -7.48
C PHE A 39 -1.73 14.11 -7.75
N ALA A 40 -1.83 15.21 -6.99
CA ALA A 40 -2.83 16.25 -7.25
C ALA A 40 -2.68 16.81 -8.68
N ALA A 41 -1.46 17.23 -9.04
CA ALA A 41 -1.17 17.76 -10.38
C ALA A 41 -1.43 16.73 -11.49
N ALA A 42 -1.03 15.47 -11.28
CA ALA A 42 -1.22 14.39 -12.24
C ALA A 42 -2.69 14.03 -12.48
N SER A 43 -3.54 14.18 -11.46
CA SER A 43 -4.97 13.88 -11.52
C SER A 43 -5.84 15.08 -11.90
N GLY A 44 -5.29 16.29 -11.91
CA GLY A 44 -6.06 17.53 -12.09
C GLY A 44 -6.86 17.95 -10.84
N ALA A 45 -6.51 17.42 -9.66
CA ALA A 45 -7.10 17.79 -8.38
C ALA A 45 -6.45 19.06 -7.81
N ASP A 46 -7.20 19.80 -6.97
CA ASP A 46 -6.69 20.99 -6.26
C ASP A 46 -5.65 20.58 -5.20
N SER A 47 -5.87 19.43 -4.56
CA SER A 47 -4.94 18.87 -3.59
C SER A 47 -5.07 17.35 -3.47
N ALA A 48 -4.07 16.74 -2.85
CA ALA A 48 -4.08 15.33 -2.50
C ALA A 48 -3.64 15.16 -1.05
N ILE A 49 -4.33 14.30 -0.31
CA ILE A 49 -4.04 13.97 1.08
C ILE A 49 -3.72 12.48 1.16
N VAL A 50 -2.60 12.15 1.77
CA VAL A 50 -2.20 10.76 2.00
C VAL A 50 -2.41 10.40 3.45
N ARG A 51 -3.29 9.44 3.70
CA ARG A 51 -3.62 8.91 5.03
C ARG A 51 -3.12 7.48 5.12
N GLU A 52 -2.42 7.18 6.19
CA GLU A 52 -2.13 5.80 6.53
C GLU A 52 -3.42 5.20 7.08
N ALA A 53 -3.83 4.06 6.55
CA ALA A 53 -4.94 3.29 7.08
C ALA A 53 -4.34 2.19 7.95
N VAL A 54 -4.67 2.23 9.25
CA VAL A 54 -4.17 1.26 10.23
C VAL A 54 -4.65 -0.14 9.82
N PRO A 55 -3.77 -1.15 9.72
CA PRO A 55 -4.19 -2.49 9.37
C PRO A 55 -5.12 -3.05 10.45
N PRO A 56 -6.33 -3.56 10.13
CA PRO A 56 -6.90 -4.62 10.93
C PRO A 56 -5.96 -5.83 10.80
N ALA A 57 -5.77 -6.58 11.88
CA ALA A 57 -4.75 -7.63 12.04
C ALA A 57 -4.74 -8.77 10.98
N ARG A 58 -5.61 -8.74 9.95
CA ARG A 58 -5.84 -9.82 8.99
C ARG A 58 -4.85 -9.86 7.82
N HIS A 59 -4.25 -8.73 7.41
CA HIS A 59 -3.52 -8.69 6.12
C HIS A 59 -2.02 -8.46 6.21
N ARG A 60 -1.45 -8.14 7.39
CA ARG A 60 0.01 -7.87 7.59
C ARG A 60 0.65 -7.04 6.45
N ARG A 61 -0.10 -6.10 5.86
CA ARG A 61 0.34 -5.23 4.77
C ARG A 61 -0.03 -3.81 5.10
N SER A 62 0.84 -2.88 4.71
CA SER A 62 0.53 -1.45 4.83
C SER A 62 -0.63 -1.08 3.92
N ARG A 63 -1.51 -0.22 4.42
CA ARG A 63 -2.59 0.36 3.63
C ARG A 63 -2.44 1.87 3.66
N CYS A 64 -2.51 2.50 2.50
CA CYS A 64 -2.48 3.94 2.38
C CYS A 64 -3.63 4.42 1.49
N ARG A 65 -4.36 5.43 1.97
CA ARG A 65 -5.40 6.12 1.23
C ARG A 65 -4.82 7.39 0.63
N VAL A 66 -5.04 7.59 -0.66
CA VAL A 66 -4.78 8.84 -1.36
C VAL A 66 -6.13 9.45 -1.69
N VAL A 67 -6.44 10.56 -1.04
CA VAL A 67 -7.68 11.32 -1.24
C VAL A 67 -7.36 12.51 -2.13
N LEU A 68 -7.91 12.53 -3.34
CA LEU A 68 -7.80 13.61 -4.31
C LEU A 68 -9.02 14.52 -4.15
N LEU A 69 -8.77 15.81 -3.91
CA LEU A 69 -9.82 16.82 -3.73
C LEU A 69 -9.87 17.70 -4.97
N TYR A 70 -10.97 17.64 -5.70
CA TYR A 70 -11.19 18.39 -6.94
C TYR A 70 -12.01 19.65 -6.70
N ALA A 71 -11.93 20.58 -7.65
CA ALA A 71 -12.76 21.77 -7.67
C ALA A 71 -14.25 21.40 -7.57
N GLY A 72 -15.00 22.15 -6.75
CA GLY A 72 -16.42 21.88 -6.50
C GLY A 72 -16.69 20.81 -5.44
N GLY A 73 -15.66 20.37 -4.71
CA GLY A 73 -15.80 19.48 -3.54
C GLY A 73 -15.97 18.00 -3.90
N GLN A 74 -15.67 17.61 -5.13
CA GLN A 74 -15.62 16.21 -5.52
C GLN A 74 -14.37 15.55 -4.93
N GLU A 75 -14.51 14.33 -4.42
CA GLU A 75 -13.39 13.56 -3.85
C GLU A 75 -13.23 12.23 -4.57
N SER A 76 -11.98 11.83 -4.83
CA SER A 76 -11.62 10.46 -5.20
C SER A 76 -10.74 9.87 -4.11
N ASP A 77 -11.18 8.78 -3.48
CA ASP A 77 -10.44 8.07 -2.45
C ASP A 77 -9.92 6.75 -2.99
N VAL A 78 -8.60 6.65 -3.16
CA VAL A 78 -7.94 5.47 -3.68
C VAL A 78 -7.15 4.81 -2.57
N THR A 79 -7.46 3.54 -2.32
CA THR A 79 -6.73 2.72 -1.35
C THR A 79 -5.65 1.90 -2.05
N PHE A 80 -4.42 1.99 -1.55
CA PHE A 80 -3.28 1.20 -1.98
C PHE A 80 -2.85 0.22 -0.88
N LEU A 81 -2.62 -1.04 -1.26
CA LEU A 81 -1.94 -2.01 -0.44
C LEU A 81 -0.46 -2.00 -0.80
N GLY A 82 0.37 -1.72 0.20
CA GLY A 82 1.81 -1.82 0.08
C GLY A 82 2.29 -3.26 -0.03
N PRO A 83 3.60 -3.46 -0.27
CA PRO A 83 4.18 -4.78 -0.46
C PRO A 83 4.01 -5.68 0.78
N SER A 84 3.77 -6.98 0.57
CA SER A 84 4.06 -7.98 1.62
C SER A 84 5.57 -8.05 1.83
N SER A 85 6.02 -8.20 3.07
CA SER A 85 7.43 -8.24 3.51
C SER A 85 8.39 -9.10 2.65
N SER A 86 7.90 -10.01 1.80
CA SER A 86 8.69 -10.88 0.92
C SER A 86 9.24 -10.25 -0.37
N VAL A 87 9.34 -8.93 -0.48
CA VAL A 87 9.99 -8.26 -1.64
C VAL A 87 11.53 -8.32 -1.55
N ALA A 88 12.08 -9.35 -0.89
CA ALA A 88 13.52 -9.64 -0.84
C ALA A 88 14.13 -10.05 -2.20
N GLY A 89 13.33 -10.22 -3.27
CA GLY A 89 13.80 -10.66 -4.59
C GLY A 89 13.64 -9.69 -5.76
N LYS A 90 12.91 -8.58 -5.57
CA LYS A 90 12.74 -7.54 -6.58
C LYS A 90 12.66 -6.22 -5.85
N GLU A 91 13.79 -5.53 -5.69
CA GLU A 91 13.76 -4.10 -5.45
C GLU A 91 13.03 -3.44 -6.63
N VAL A 92 11.70 -3.43 -6.59
CA VAL A 92 10.96 -2.35 -7.19
C VAL A 92 11.42 -1.15 -6.40
N THR A 93 12.42 -0.46 -6.94
CA THR A 93 12.96 0.72 -6.32
C THR A 93 11.78 1.64 -6.06
N MET A 94 11.70 2.15 -4.83
CA MET A 94 10.53 2.89 -4.41
C MET A 94 10.28 4.19 -5.22
N SER A 95 11.18 4.53 -6.15
CA SER A 95 11.07 5.58 -7.18
C SER A 95 10.28 5.16 -8.44
N GLN A 96 9.91 3.89 -8.56
CA GLN A 96 9.08 3.39 -9.64
C GLN A 96 7.59 3.49 -9.27
N PHE A 97 7.26 3.40 -7.97
CA PHE A 97 5.88 3.46 -7.48
C PHE A 97 5.23 4.83 -7.70
N ASP A 98 5.90 5.91 -7.31
CA ASP A 98 5.37 7.27 -7.46
C ASP A 98 5.14 7.63 -8.94
N THR A 99 6.13 7.33 -9.79
CA THR A 99 6.02 7.53 -11.24
C THR A 99 4.87 6.72 -11.85
N ALA A 100 4.71 5.45 -11.45
CA ALA A 100 3.62 4.60 -11.93
C ALA A 100 2.25 5.16 -11.51
N ILE A 101 2.11 5.59 -10.25
CA ILE A 101 0.89 6.22 -9.73
C ILE A 101 0.60 7.52 -10.49
N GLU A 102 1.59 8.38 -10.71
CA GLU A 102 1.40 9.62 -11.47
C GLU A 102 0.92 9.36 -12.90
N LEU A 103 1.52 8.41 -13.61
CA LEU A 103 1.11 8.05 -14.96
C LEU A 103 -0.33 7.50 -14.99
N TRP A 104 -0.68 6.67 -14.01
CA TRP A 104 -2.02 6.11 -13.88
C TRP A 104 -3.08 7.16 -13.54
N LEU A 105 -2.75 8.11 -12.67
CA LEU A 105 -3.61 9.26 -12.36
C LEU A 105 -3.88 10.10 -13.60
N ARG A 106 -2.83 10.37 -14.41
CA ARG A 106 -2.95 11.10 -15.69
C ARG A 106 -3.80 10.34 -16.71
N ALA A 107 -3.75 9.02 -16.70
CA ALA A 107 -4.49 8.16 -17.62
C ALA A 107 -5.96 7.96 -17.23
N GLY A 108 -6.45 8.64 -16.18
CA GLY A 108 -7.86 8.55 -15.77
C GLY A 108 -8.18 7.37 -14.86
N GLN A 109 -7.18 6.82 -14.16
CA GLN A 109 -7.38 5.86 -13.07
C GLN A 109 -8.02 4.53 -13.48
N GLU A 110 -7.59 3.95 -14.60
CA GLU A 110 -8.12 2.67 -15.10
C GLU A 110 -8.13 1.58 -14.01
N ARG A 111 -9.29 0.92 -13.86
CA ARG A 111 -9.53 -0.14 -12.89
C ARG A 111 -9.43 -1.50 -13.57
N SER A 112 -8.49 -2.35 -13.15
CA SER A 112 -8.32 -3.72 -13.67
C SER A 112 -8.36 -4.76 -12.58
N ARG A 113 -9.12 -5.83 -12.81
CA ARG A 113 -9.22 -6.98 -11.88
C ARG A 113 -7.89 -7.70 -11.64
N ARG A 114 -6.86 -7.43 -12.45
CA ARG A 114 -5.53 -8.03 -12.31
C ARG A 114 -4.77 -7.53 -11.08
N TRP A 115 -5.10 -6.33 -10.60
CA TRP A 115 -4.40 -5.68 -9.49
C TRP A 115 -5.35 -5.00 -8.49
N LEU A 116 -6.66 -5.23 -8.63
CA LEU A 116 -7.65 -4.86 -7.62
C LEU A 116 -7.90 -6.04 -6.70
N MET A 117 -7.78 -5.80 -5.40
CA MET A 117 -8.06 -6.75 -4.33
C MET A 117 -9.29 -6.27 -3.56
N PRO A 118 -10.25 -7.16 -3.24
CA PRO A 118 -11.33 -6.81 -2.32
C PRO A 118 -10.77 -6.32 -0.99
N ASP A 119 -11.25 -5.17 -0.52
CA ASP A 119 -10.84 -4.57 0.73
C ASP A 119 -12.03 -3.83 1.35
N GLU A 120 -12.65 -4.43 2.37
CA GLU A 120 -13.83 -3.88 3.05
C GLU A 120 -13.55 -2.54 3.76
N GLU A 121 -12.28 -2.23 4.02
CA GLU A 121 -11.86 -0.97 4.65
C GLU A 121 -11.58 0.13 3.63
N ALA A 122 -11.55 -0.20 2.33
CA ALA A 122 -11.44 0.78 1.26
C ALA A 122 -12.78 1.46 0.98
N ALA A 123 -12.75 2.75 0.62
CA ALA A 123 -13.96 3.54 0.41
C ALA A 123 -14.87 2.98 -0.71
N ASP A 124 -14.30 2.34 -1.71
CA ASP A 124 -14.99 1.69 -2.83
C ASP A 124 -15.01 0.15 -2.72
N GLY A 125 -14.64 -0.40 -1.56
CA GLY A 125 -14.57 -1.83 -1.30
C GLY A 125 -13.42 -2.56 -2.00
N VAL A 126 -12.49 -1.84 -2.64
CA VAL A 126 -11.33 -2.41 -3.32
C VAL A 126 -10.05 -1.62 -3.06
N ALA A 127 -8.93 -2.33 -2.99
CA ALA A 127 -7.62 -1.71 -2.93
C ALA A 127 -6.77 -2.11 -4.14
N ILE A 128 -5.85 -1.23 -4.54
CA ILE A 128 -4.84 -1.51 -5.56
C ILE A 128 -3.68 -2.22 -4.87
N ASP A 129 -3.45 -3.50 -5.19
CA ASP A 129 -2.25 -4.23 -4.80
C ASP A 129 -1.09 -3.75 -5.66
N ILE A 130 -0.24 -2.92 -5.07
CA ILE A 130 0.92 -2.31 -5.74
C ILE A 130 1.88 -3.38 -6.30
N SER A 131 2.03 -4.50 -5.60
CA SER A 131 2.93 -5.59 -6.02
C SER A 131 2.37 -6.32 -7.23
N ALA A 132 1.06 -6.63 -7.23
CA ALA A 132 0.40 -7.22 -8.38
C ALA A 132 0.39 -6.25 -9.58
N TRP A 133 0.16 -4.97 -9.30
CA TRP A 133 0.07 -3.94 -10.32
C TRP A 133 1.37 -3.75 -11.11
N LEU A 134 2.52 -3.77 -10.45
CA LEU A 134 3.81 -3.58 -11.11
C LEU A 134 4.40 -4.84 -11.75
N ASN A 135 3.83 -6.01 -11.47
CA ASN A 135 4.18 -7.26 -12.15
C ASN A 135 3.29 -7.52 -13.39
N ARG A 136 2.56 -6.49 -13.88
CA ARG A 136 1.65 -6.58 -15.04
C ARG A 136 2.35 -6.67 -16.38
#